data_AF-A0A4Q7UUV3-F1
#
_entry.id   AF-A0A4Q7UUV3-F1
#
_cell.length_a   1.000
_cell.length_b   1.000
_cell.length_c   1.000
_cell.angle_alpha   90.00
_cell.angle_beta   90.00
_cell.angle_gamma   90.00
#
_symmetry.space_group_name_H-M   'P 1'
#
loop_
_entity.id
_entity.type
_entity.pdbx_description
1 polymer ?
#
loop_
_entity_poly.entity_id
_entity_poly.type
_entity_poly.pdbx_seq_one_letter_code
_entity_poly.pdbx_strand_id
1 'polypeptide(L)'
;MRAGGVGENGGMDLAGMSVDELVSAVQHSEQLRRAGRENSGRLLAELHSREGLSWPAIARMTEIRQTTAYDLARPFLCSSSEGDDPTE
;
A
#
# COMPACT_ATOMS: atom_id res chain seq x y z
N MET A 1 5.85 14.23 -44.33
CA MET A 1 6.64 14.26 -43.08
C MET A 1 6.21 15.47 -42.26
N ARG A 2 5.48 15.24 -41.17
CA ARG A 2 5.28 16.22 -40.08
C ARG A 2 5.50 15.44 -38.79
N ALA A 3 6.71 15.56 -38.26
CA ALA A 3 7.02 15.20 -36.88
C ALA A 3 6.70 16.43 -36.03
N GLY A 4 5.90 16.28 -34.99
CA GLY A 4 5.59 17.39 -34.09
C GLY A 4 4.58 16.96 -33.02
N GLY A 5 5.03 16.98 -31.78
CA GLY A 5 4.19 16.78 -30.60
C GLY A 5 4.50 15.52 -29.82
N VAL A 6 5.73 15.39 -29.31
CA VAL A 6 5.95 14.62 -28.08
C VAL A 6 5.21 15.41 -26.99
N GLY A 7 3.97 15.01 -26.73
CA GLY A 7 3.18 15.51 -25.61
C GLY A 7 3.89 15.14 -24.32
N GLU A 8 4.61 16.12 -23.80
CA GLU A 8 4.83 16.44 -22.38
C GLU A 8 4.54 15.30 -21.41
N ASN A 9 5.62 14.77 -20.83
CA ASN A 9 5.56 14.08 -19.55
C ASN A 9 4.77 14.96 -18.57
N GLY A 10 3.57 14.52 -18.17
CA GLY A 10 2.70 15.18 -17.18
C GLY A 10 3.27 15.15 -15.77
N GLY A 11 4.50 15.61 -15.58
CA GLY A 11 5.05 15.93 -14.28
C GLY A 11 4.58 17.33 -13.89
N MET A 12 4.02 17.46 -12.68
CA MET A 12 3.76 18.76 -12.08
C MET A 12 5.04 19.61 -12.11
N ASP A 13 4.97 20.80 -12.72
CA ASP A 13 6.06 21.76 -12.67
C ASP A 13 6.18 22.32 -11.25
N LEU A 14 7.08 21.71 -10.47
CA LEU A 14 7.32 22.07 -9.07
C LEU A 14 7.97 23.45 -8.93
N ALA A 15 8.62 23.97 -9.98
CA ALA A 15 9.36 25.23 -9.92
C ALA A 15 8.43 26.46 -9.86
N GLY A 16 7.19 26.32 -10.34
CA GLY A 16 6.18 27.38 -10.31
C GLY A 16 5.25 27.37 -9.10
N MET A 17 5.35 26.36 -8.22
CA MET A 17 4.43 26.23 -7.08
C MET A 17 4.81 27.13 -5.92
N SER A 18 3.80 27.75 -5.31
CA SER A 18 3.94 28.39 -4.01
C SER A 18 4.23 27.37 -2.91
N VAL A 19 4.74 27.85 -1.77
CA VAL A 19 5.00 26.99 -0.59
C VAL A 19 3.70 26.30 -0.12
N ASP A 20 2.58 27.01 -0.13
CA ASP A 20 1.29 26.45 0.30
C ASP A 20 0.80 25.33 -0.65
N GLU A 21 1.02 25.47 -1.95
CA GLU A 21 0.72 24.44 -2.93
C GLU A 21 1.63 23.22 -2.76
N LEU A 22 2.93 23.43 -2.52
CA LEU A 22 3.87 22.33 -2.24
C LEU A 22 3.49 21.59 -0.96
N VAL A 23 3.14 22.30 0.10
CA VAL A 23 2.68 21.70 1.37
C VAL A 23 1.40 20.89 1.13
N SER A 24 0.43 21.44 0.41
CA SER A 24 -0.82 20.76 0.09
C SER A 24 -0.58 19.49 -0.75
N ALA A 25 0.32 19.56 -1.73
CA ALA A 25 0.70 18.42 -2.56
C ALA A 25 1.37 17.31 -1.75
N VAL A 26 2.29 17.65 -0.83
CA VAL A 26 2.93 16.68 0.07
C VAL A 26 1.90 16.03 1.00
N GLN A 27 1.00 16.82 1.59
CA GLN A 27 -0.05 16.29 2.46
C GLN A 27 -0.96 15.31 1.73
N HIS A 28 -1.36 15.64 0.51
CA HIS A 28 -2.18 14.76 -0.32
C HIS A 28 -1.43 13.47 -0.70
N SER A 29 -0.18 13.58 -1.11
CA SER A 29 0.66 12.42 -1.42
C SER A 29 0.83 11.49 -0.22
N GLU A 30 1.08 12.06 0.97
CA GLU A 30 1.20 11.28 2.21
C GLU A 30 -0.13 10.65 2.64
N GLN A 31 -1.27 11.30 2.41
CA GLN A 31 -2.59 10.69 2.63
C GLN A 31 -2.80 9.48 1.71
N LEU A 32 -2.53 9.62 0.42
CA LEU A 32 -2.63 8.53 -0.55
C LEU A 32 -1.69 7.37 -0.18
N ARG A 33 -0.45 7.70 0.21
CA ARG A 33 0.54 6.71 0.64
C ARG A 33 0.07 5.96 1.89
N ARG A 34 -0.50 6.65 2.88
CA ARG A 34 -1.06 6.02 4.09
C ARG A 34 -2.23 5.11 3.74
N ALA A 35 -3.16 5.56 2.91
CA ALA A 35 -4.31 4.76 2.47
C ALA A 35 -3.85 3.50 1.70
N GLY A 36 -2.89 3.65 0.78
CA GLY A 36 -2.29 2.53 0.06
C GLY A 36 -1.62 1.54 1.00
N ARG A 37 -0.85 2.04 1.98
CA ARG A 37 -0.17 1.22 2.99
C ARG A 37 -1.14 0.43 3.86
N GLU A 38 -2.23 1.04 4.28
CA GLU A 38 -3.30 0.37 5.03
C GLU A 38 -3.94 -0.74 4.19
N ASN A 39 -4.32 -0.44 2.95
CA ASN A 39 -4.93 -1.41 2.06
C ASN A 39 -4.00 -2.61 1.79
N SER A 40 -2.71 -2.34 1.52
CA SER A 40 -1.70 -3.40 1.39
C SER A 40 -1.58 -4.25 2.66
N GLY A 41 -1.58 -3.64 3.84
CA GLY A 41 -1.54 -4.35 5.12
C GLY A 41 -2.74 -5.30 5.30
N ARG A 42 -3.96 -4.84 4.98
CA ARG A 42 -5.18 -5.67 5.02
C ARG A 42 -5.07 -6.86 4.07
N LEU A 43 -4.68 -6.63 2.81
CA LEU A 43 -4.54 -7.70 1.82
C LEU A 43 -3.48 -8.74 2.22
N LEU A 44 -2.34 -8.30 2.77
CA LEU A 44 -1.28 -9.18 3.24
C LEU A 44 -1.73 -10.01 4.46
N ALA A 45 -2.50 -9.42 5.37
CA ALA A 45 -3.10 -10.15 6.49
C ALA A 45 -4.09 -11.21 6.00
N GLU A 46 -4.91 -10.91 4.99
CA GLU A 46 -5.84 -11.88 4.40
C GLU A 46 -5.13 -13.03 3.69
N LEU A 47 -4.04 -12.76 2.96
CA LEU A 47 -3.21 -13.82 2.35
C LEU A 47 -2.63 -14.76 3.40
N HIS A 48 -2.24 -14.24 4.56
CA HIS A 48 -1.73 -15.07 5.66
C HIS A 48 -2.85 -15.86 6.33
N SER A 49 -3.97 -15.21 6.65
CA SER A 49 -5.03 -15.79 7.48
C SER A 49 -5.99 -16.70 6.69
N ARG A 50 -6.46 -16.30 5.51
CA ARG A 50 -7.43 -17.09 4.71
C ARG A 50 -6.76 -18.18 3.91
N GLU A 51 -5.68 -17.84 3.22
CA GLU A 51 -4.98 -18.77 2.32
C GLU A 51 -3.91 -19.59 3.06
N GLY A 52 -3.69 -19.32 4.36
CA GLY A 52 -2.69 -20.02 5.17
C GLY A 52 -1.26 -19.82 4.69
N LEU A 53 -0.98 -18.77 3.91
CA LEU A 53 0.33 -18.56 3.32
C LEU A 53 1.34 -18.09 4.38
N SER A 54 2.48 -18.76 4.41
CA SER A 54 3.61 -18.30 5.23
C SER A 54 4.17 -16.96 4.74
N TRP A 55 4.70 -16.15 5.66
CA TRP A 55 5.34 -14.87 5.33
C TRP A 55 6.44 -14.96 4.24
N PRO A 56 7.32 -15.99 4.21
CA PRO A 56 8.26 -16.17 3.11
C PRO A 56 7.61 -16.48 1.76
N ALA A 57 6.45 -17.14 1.74
CA ALA A 57 5.70 -17.37 0.49
C ALA A 57 5.09 -16.07 -0.03
N ILE A 58 4.43 -15.30 0.86
CA ILE A 58 3.87 -13.98 0.52
C ILE A 58 4.96 -13.05 -0.02
N ALA A 59 6.15 -13.05 0.60
CA ALA A 59 7.27 -12.23 0.15
C ALA A 59 7.74 -12.58 -1.27
N ARG A 60 7.79 -13.88 -1.61
CA ARG A 60 8.14 -14.34 -2.95
C ARG A 60 7.09 -13.98 -4.00
N MET A 61 5.80 -14.01 -3.64
CA MET A 61 4.70 -13.72 -4.56
C MET A 61 4.49 -12.23 -4.82
N THR A 62 4.74 -11.39 -3.81
CA THR A 62 4.45 -9.94 -3.87
C THR A 62 5.70 -9.10 -4.14
N GLU A 63 6.88 -9.72 -4.14
CA GLU A 63 8.19 -9.04 -4.20
C GLU A 63 8.42 -8.05 -3.04
N ILE A 64 7.55 -8.07 -2.03
CA ILE A 64 7.70 -7.29 -0.79
C ILE A 64 8.59 -8.08 0.16
N ARG A 65 9.59 -7.42 0.75
CA ARG A 65 10.43 -8.06 1.77
C ARG A 65 9.57 -8.63 2.89
N GLN A 66 9.88 -9.84 3.34
CA GLN A 66 9.12 -10.55 4.38
C GLN A 66 8.84 -9.69 5.61
N THR A 67 9.86 -9.00 6.14
CA THR A 67 9.71 -8.14 7.32
C THR A 67 8.75 -6.99 7.06
N THR A 68 8.85 -6.35 5.90
CA THR A 68 7.93 -5.29 5.48
C THR A 68 6.51 -5.82 5.32
N ALA A 69 6.33 -6.99 4.70
CA ALA A 69 5.01 -7.60 4.54
C ALA A 69 4.36 -7.89 5.90
N TYR A 70 5.11 -8.47 6.84
CA TYR A 70 4.66 -8.69 8.21
C TYR A 70 4.34 -7.38 8.93
N ASP A 71 5.23 -6.39 8.89
CA ASP A 71 5.03 -5.11 9.58
C ASP A 71 3.81 -4.34 9.07
N LEU A 72 3.52 -4.44 7.76
CA LEU A 72 2.31 -3.88 7.15
C LEU A 72 1.05 -4.62 7.59
N ALA A 73 1.11 -5.94 7.65
CA ALA A 73 -0.03 -6.78 8.02
C ALA A 73 -0.30 -6.81 9.52
N ARG A 74 0.73 -6.61 10.37
CA ARG A 74 0.69 -6.77 11.82
C ARG A 74 -0.51 -6.11 12.50
N PRO A 75 -0.91 -4.87 12.16
CA PRO A 75 -2.08 -4.23 12.76
C PRO A 75 -3.42 -4.95 12.49
N PHE A 76 -3.47 -5.81 11.46
CA PHE A 76 -4.69 -6.44 10.95
C PHE A 76 -4.75 -7.96 11.20
N LEU A 77 -3.69 -8.56 11.76
CA LEU A 77 -3.62 -10.01 11.99
C LEU A 77 -4.52 -10.51 13.12
N CYS A 78 -5.06 -9.63 13.97
CA CYS A 78 -5.89 -9.98 15.12
C CYS A 78 -7.39 -9.80 14.90
N SER A 79 -7.90 -10.02 13.68
CA SER A 79 -9.35 -9.99 13.41
C SER A 79 -10.01 -11.37 13.33
N SER A 80 -9.28 -12.45 13.66
CA SER A 80 -9.76 -13.84 13.53
C SER A 80 -9.64 -14.65 14.84
N SER A 81 -9.87 -14.03 15.98
CA SER A 81 -9.98 -14.77 17.26
C SER A 81 -11.21 -14.33 18.04
N GLU A 82 -12.38 -14.57 17.46
CA GLU A 82 -13.66 -14.71 18.18
C GLU A 82 -14.59 -15.48 17.23
N GLY A 83 -14.83 -16.77 17.50
CA GLY A 83 -15.67 -17.61 16.65
C GLY A 83 -15.46 -19.12 16.72
N ASP A 84 -14.65 -19.63 17.64
CA ASP A 84 -14.70 -21.05 18.04
C ASP A 84 -15.35 -21.09 19.43
N ASP A 85 -16.68 -21.03 19.44
CA ASP A 85 -17.50 -21.44 20.58
C ASP A 85 -17.76 -22.95 20.40
N PRO A 86 -17.05 -23.84 21.09
CA PRO A 86 -17.44 -25.23 21.15
C PRO A 86 -18.63 -25.32 22.10
N THR A 87 -19.84 -25.14 21.57
CA THR A 87 -21.04 -25.50 22.33
C THR A 87 -21.12 -27.02 22.36
N GLU A 88 -20.89 -27.58 23.56
CA GLU A 88 -21.10 -28.99 23.94
C GLU A 88 -22.49 -29.54 23.58
#